data_AF-A0A356T3L5-F1
#
_entry.id   AF-A0A356T3L5-F1
#
_cell.length_a   1.000
_cell.length_b   1.000
_cell.length_c   1.000
_cell.angle_alpha   90.00
_cell.angle_beta   90.00
_cell.angle_gamma   90.00
#
_symmetry.space_group_name_H-M   'P 1'
#
loop_
_entity.id
_entity.type
_entity.pdbx_description
1 polymer ?
#
loop_
_entity_poly.entity_id
_entity_poly.type
_entity_poly.pdbx_seq_one_letter_code
_entity_poly.pdbx_strand_id
1 'polypeptide(L)'
;MLSREERRRYARQLLLPEIGEAGQRALLDAHARTESAVAALYLTRAGVALGDAGVEARAQIPPSGDPALAEAERFLEGAFGAVEAIKAIVGVGRAGELDRPLTAPRQEEAP
;
A
#
# COMPACT_ATOMS: atom_id res chain seq x y z
N MET A 1 -10.10 19.59 -10.94
CA MET A 1 -8.73 19.76 -11.49
C MET A 1 -7.78 19.93 -10.32
N LEU A 2 -6.58 19.33 -10.36
CA LEU A 2 -5.66 19.46 -9.22
C LEU A 2 -5.11 20.88 -9.09
N SER A 3 -5.04 21.37 -7.85
CA SER A 3 -4.40 22.64 -7.50
C SER A 3 -2.90 22.60 -7.79
N ARG A 4 -2.26 23.77 -7.86
CA ARG A 4 -0.81 23.86 -8.07
C ARG A 4 -0.02 23.18 -6.95
N GLU A 5 -0.52 23.27 -5.71
CA GLU A 5 0.11 22.62 -4.56
C GLU A 5 -0.03 21.10 -4.62
N GLU A 6 -1.21 20.58 -4.95
CA GLU A 6 -1.43 19.14 -5.13
C GLU A 6 -0.56 18.59 -6.27
N ARG A 7 -0.48 19.30 -7.40
CA ARG A 7 0.40 18.92 -8.51
C ARG A 7 1.87 18.85 -8.09
N ARG A 8 2.32 19.77 -7.24
CA ARG A 8 3.69 19.74 -6.70
C ARG A 8 3.88 18.59 -5.73
N ARG A 9 2.93 18.37 -4.81
CA ARG A 9 2.99 17.30 -3.80
C ARG A 9 3.01 15.91 -4.43
N TYR A 10 2.16 15.69 -5.43
CA TYR A 10 1.97 14.38 -6.09
C TYR A 10 2.72 14.26 -7.41
N ALA A 11 3.65 15.17 -7.72
CA ALA A 11 4.33 15.26 -9.02
C ALA A 11 4.87 13.92 -9.52
N ARG A 12 5.43 13.08 -8.63
CA ARG A 12 5.96 11.75 -9.00
C ARG A 12 4.86 10.73 -9.28
N GLN A 13 3.78 10.74 -8.51
CA GLN A 13 2.64 9.84 -8.72
C GLN A 13 1.91 10.17 -10.02
N LEU A 14 1.84 11.46 -10.38
CA LEU A 14 1.25 11.92 -11.64
C LEU A 14 1.98 11.41 -12.89
N LEU A 15 3.24 11.00 -12.78
CA LEU A 15 4.01 10.42 -13.89
C LEU A 15 3.68 8.93 -14.13
N LEU A 16 3.02 8.27 -13.18
CA LEU A 16 2.62 6.87 -13.34
C LEU A 16 1.40 6.79 -14.26
N PRO A 17 1.45 6.07 -15.40
CA PRO A 17 0.34 5.97 -16.34
C PRO A 17 -0.96 5.48 -15.71
N GLU A 18 -0.85 4.58 -14.73
CA GLU A 18 -1.97 3.97 -14.01
C GLU A 18 -2.64 4.94 -13.02
N ILE A 19 -1.94 6.01 -12.61
CA ILE A 19 -2.49 7.03 -11.70
C ILE A 19 -2.85 8.27 -12.51
N GLY A 20 -1.85 8.97 -13.06
CA GLY A 20 -2.03 10.24 -13.75
C GLY A 20 -2.85 11.26 -12.92
N GLU A 21 -3.41 12.27 -13.59
CA GLU A 21 -4.24 13.25 -12.88
C GLU A 21 -5.61 12.68 -12.44
N ALA A 22 -6.20 11.79 -13.25
CA ALA A 22 -7.52 11.23 -12.97
C ALA A 22 -7.48 10.30 -11.74
N GLY A 23 -6.52 9.39 -11.66
CA GLY A 23 -6.31 8.51 -10.51
C GLY A 23 -5.90 9.29 -9.27
N GLN A 24 -5.05 10.32 -9.39
CA GLN A 24 -4.71 11.14 -8.22
C GLN A 24 -5.94 11.88 -7.65
N ARG A 25 -6.88 12.29 -8.50
CA ARG A 25 -8.14 12.87 -8.03
C ARG A 25 -9.02 11.83 -7.35
N ALA A 26 -9.13 10.63 -7.92
CA ALA A 26 -9.83 9.52 -7.27
C ALA A 26 -9.25 9.21 -5.87
N LEU A 27 -7.91 9.24 -5.73
CA LEU A 27 -7.24 9.06 -4.44
C LEU A 27 -7.59 10.14 -3.42
N LEU A 28 -7.62 11.42 -3.85
CA LEU A 28 -7.97 12.54 -2.97
C LEU A 28 -9.44 12.52 -2.53
N ASP A 29 -10.34 12.03 -3.37
CA ASP A 29 -11.77 11.92 -3.08
C ASP A 29 -12.10 10.65 -2.26
N ALA A 30 -11.16 9.69 -2.19
CA ALA A 30 -11.38 8.40 -1.56
C ALA A 30 -11.16 8.42 -0.04
N HIS A 31 -11.88 7.50 0.61
CA HIS A 31 -11.67 7.14 2.01
C HIS A 31 -11.24 5.68 2.12
N ALA A 32 -10.37 5.39 3.07
CA ALA A 32 -9.93 4.04 3.38
C ALA A 32 -9.92 3.79 4.89
N ARG A 33 -10.08 2.52 5.27
CA ARG A 33 -9.96 2.05 6.65
C ARG A 33 -8.88 0.99 6.77
N THR A 34 -8.12 1.01 7.86
CA THR A 34 -7.08 0.03 8.14
C THR A 34 -6.71 0.03 9.61
N GLU A 35 -6.31 -1.15 10.12
CA GLU A 35 -5.72 -1.29 11.46
C GLU A 35 -4.19 -1.19 11.42
N SER A 36 -3.58 -1.21 10.23
CA SER A 36 -2.12 -1.16 10.07
C SER A 36 -1.62 0.28 10.00
N ALA A 37 -0.73 0.65 10.92
CA ALA A 37 -0.03 1.93 10.88
C ALA A 37 0.81 2.10 9.60
N VAL A 38 1.33 1.00 9.04
CA VAL A 38 2.07 1.01 7.77
C VAL A 38 1.12 1.33 6.62
N ALA A 39 -0.04 0.68 6.55
CA ALA A 39 -1.03 0.97 5.51
C ALA A 39 -1.51 2.43 5.59
N ALA A 40 -1.81 2.91 6.81
CA ALA A 40 -2.22 4.29 7.07
C ALA A 40 -1.17 5.31 6.56
N LEU A 41 0.11 5.06 6.80
CA LEU A 41 1.20 5.91 6.32
C LEU A 41 1.25 5.99 4.79
N TYR A 42 1.08 4.86 4.10
CA TYR A 42 1.16 4.83 2.64
C TYR A 42 -0.06 5.50 2.00
N LEU A 43 -1.26 5.21 2.51
CA LEU A 43 -2.52 5.78 2.02
C LEU A 43 -2.57 7.31 2.18
N THR A 44 -2.21 7.82 3.36
CA THR A 44 -2.16 9.27 3.61
C THR A 44 -1.14 9.98 2.72
N ARG A 45 -0.02 9.32 2.40
CA ARG A 45 0.97 9.83 1.43
C ARG A 45 0.52 9.74 -0.02
N ALA A 46 -0.34 8.79 -0.36
CA ALA A 46 -1.02 8.72 -1.65
C ALA A 46 -2.14 9.77 -1.79
N GLY A 47 -2.52 10.43 -0.69
CA GLY A 47 -3.57 11.45 -0.67
C GLY A 47 -4.94 10.91 -0.26
N VAL A 48 -5.04 9.66 0.20
CA VAL A 48 -6.30 9.05 0.63
C VAL A 48 -6.62 9.45 2.07
N ALA A 49 -7.86 9.84 2.32
CA ALA A 49 -8.33 10.14 3.67
C ALA A 49 -8.57 8.83 4.47
N LEU A 50 -8.25 8.84 5.76
CA LEU A 50 -8.53 7.72 6.65
C LEU A 50 -9.80 7.98 7.45
N GLY A 51 -10.59 6.94 7.67
CA GLY A 51 -11.77 6.97 8.51
C GLY A 51 -12.34 5.57 8.77
N ASP A 52 -13.55 5.52 9.33
CA ASP A 52 -14.20 4.27 9.71
C ASP A 52 -14.88 3.55 8.53
N ALA A 53 -15.01 4.23 7.38
CA ALA A 53 -15.65 3.72 6.17
C ALA A 53 -14.75 3.88 4.94
N GLY A 54 -15.05 3.14 3.88
CA GLY A 54 -14.31 3.18 2.62
C GLY A 54 -13.61 1.86 2.30
N VAL A 55 -12.62 1.92 1.42
CA VAL A 55 -11.87 0.74 0.98
C VAL A 55 -11.03 0.20 2.15
N GLU A 56 -11.18 -1.09 2.45
CA GLU A 56 -10.38 -1.75 3.48
C GLU A 56 -8.99 -2.05 2.94
N ALA A 57 -7.97 -1.46 3.57
CA ALA A 57 -6.58 -1.77 3.27
C ALA A 57 -6.06 -2.81 4.25
N ARG A 58 -6.22 -4.08 3.84
CA ARG A 58 -5.78 -5.25 4.60
C ARG A 58 -5.19 -6.27 3.64
N ALA A 59 -4.12 -6.90 4.07
CA ALA A 59 -3.57 -8.10 3.45
C ALA A 59 -3.20 -9.10 4.54
N GLN A 60 -3.00 -10.35 4.16
CA GLN A 60 -2.47 -11.39 5.02
C GLN A 60 -1.40 -12.13 4.25
N ILE A 61 -0.32 -12.47 4.94
CA ILE A 61 0.70 -13.36 4.40
C ILE A 61 0.70 -14.68 5.19
N PRO A 62 1.03 -15.81 4.56
CA PRO A 62 1.26 -17.06 5.29
C PRO A 62 2.34 -16.84 6.36
N PRO A 63 2.10 -17.29 7.61
CA PRO A 63 3.08 -17.14 8.66
C PRO A 63 4.33 -17.96 8.34
N SER A 64 5.50 -17.35 8.50
CA SER A 64 6.80 -18.03 8.38
C SER A 64 7.05 -19.00 9.53
N GLY A 65 6.41 -18.77 10.68
CA GLY A 65 6.68 -19.49 11.94
C GLY A 65 7.96 -19.03 12.65
N ASP A 66 8.71 -18.08 12.08
CA ASP A 66 9.91 -17.50 12.70
C ASP A 66 9.55 -16.19 13.42
N PRO A 67 9.65 -16.14 14.77
CA PRO A 67 9.38 -14.92 15.53
C PRO A 67 10.25 -13.73 15.11
N ALA A 68 11.46 -13.97 14.59
CA ALA A 68 12.34 -12.92 14.10
C ALA A 68 11.79 -12.20 12.86
N LEU A 69 10.90 -12.85 12.10
CA LEU A 69 10.27 -12.28 10.90
C LEU A 69 8.96 -11.57 11.19
N ALA A 70 8.35 -11.75 12.36
CA ALA A 70 7.00 -11.26 12.67
C ALA A 70 6.82 -9.74 12.44
N GLU A 71 7.84 -8.92 12.67
CA GLU A 71 7.78 -7.49 12.35
C GLU A 71 7.78 -7.22 10.84
N ALA A 72 8.66 -7.90 10.10
CA ALA A 72 8.71 -7.79 8.64
C ALA A 72 7.41 -8.29 8.00
N GLU A 73 6.79 -9.33 8.55
CA GLU A 73 5.50 -9.84 8.13
C GLU A 73 4.41 -8.77 8.25
N ARG A 74 4.25 -8.19 9.44
CA ARG A 74 3.27 -7.10 9.69
C ARG A 74 3.53 -5.88 8.80
N PHE A 75 4.79 -5.54 8.57
CA PHE A 75 5.15 -4.45 7.68
C PHE A 75 4.70 -4.75 6.25
N LEU A 76 5.01 -5.94 5.75
CA LEU A 76 4.66 -6.35 4.39
C LEU A 76 3.14 -6.40 4.19
N GLU A 77 2.39 -6.95 5.15
CA GLU A 77 0.92 -6.96 5.12
C GLU A 77 0.34 -5.55 5.02
N GLY A 78 0.86 -4.60 5.80
CA GLY A 78 0.43 -3.21 5.76
C GLY A 78 0.76 -2.52 4.43
N ALA A 79 1.99 -2.69 3.94
CA ALA A 79 2.42 -2.10 2.68
C ALA A 79 1.64 -2.67 1.49
N PHE A 80 1.46 -3.99 1.44
CA PHE A 80 0.69 -4.66 0.40
C PHE A 80 -0.79 -4.28 0.45
N GLY A 81 -1.39 -4.27 1.64
CA GLY A 81 -2.78 -3.85 1.83
C GLY A 81 -3.03 -2.42 1.33
N ALA A 82 -2.09 -1.49 1.54
CA ALA A 82 -2.20 -0.14 0.98
C ALA A 82 -2.11 -0.11 -0.55
N VAL A 83 -1.21 -0.89 -1.16
CA VAL A 83 -1.10 -0.99 -2.63
C VAL A 83 -2.39 -1.54 -3.24
N GLU A 84 -2.96 -2.61 -2.67
CA GLU A 84 -4.21 -3.19 -3.15
C GLU A 84 -5.38 -2.22 -3.01
N ALA A 85 -5.45 -1.46 -1.91
CA ALA A 85 -6.46 -0.42 -1.74
C ALA A 85 -6.30 0.72 -2.75
N ILE A 86 -5.07 1.19 -3.02
CA ILE A 86 -4.78 2.21 -4.04
C ILE A 86 -5.25 1.72 -5.41
N LYS A 87 -4.88 0.49 -5.78
CA LYS A 87 -5.32 -0.15 -7.04
C LYS A 87 -6.84 -0.20 -7.17
N ALA A 88 -7.52 -0.60 -6.10
CA ALA A 88 -8.98 -0.65 -6.07
C ALA A 88 -9.61 0.75 -6.25
N ILE A 89 -9.06 1.78 -5.59
CA ILE A 89 -9.56 3.16 -5.70
C ILE A 89 -9.39 3.71 -7.11
N VAL A 90 -8.22 3.52 -7.73
CA VAL A 90 -7.94 4.08 -9.06
C VAL A 90 -8.45 3.18 -10.19
N GLY A 91 -8.93 1.96 -9.88
CA GLY A 91 -9.48 1.02 -10.84
C GLY A 91 -8.44 0.38 -11.77
N VAL A 92 -7.24 0.09 -11.26
CA VAL A 92 -6.13 -0.46 -12.07
C VAL A 92 -5.60 -1.78 -11.52
N GLY A 93 -5.00 -2.56 -12.43
CA GLY A 93 -4.41 -3.86 -12.12
C GLY A 93 -5.45 -4.91 -11.73
N ARG A 94 -4.97 -6.11 -11.43
CA ARG A 94 -5.78 -7.19 -10.84
C ARG A 94 -5.37 -7.36 -9.39
N ALA A 95 -6.33 -7.70 -8.52
CA ALA A 95 -6.03 -8.02 -7.13
C ALA A 95 -4.93 -9.09 -7.04
N GLY A 96 -3.94 -8.85 -6.20
CA GLY A 96 -2.84 -9.78 -5.95
C GLY A 96 -2.96 -10.42 -4.58
N GLU A 97 -2.20 -11.50 -4.38
CA GLU A 97 -2.06 -12.17 -3.09
C GLU A 97 -0.58 -12.39 -2.78
N LEU A 98 -0.26 -12.43 -1.48
CA LEU A 98 1.05 -12.84 -0.98
C LEU A 98 0.91 -14.28 -0.49
N ASP A 99 1.19 -15.24 -1.37
CA ASP A 99 0.89 -16.66 -1.21
C ASP A 99 2.03 -17.48 -0.57
N ARG A 100 3.11 -16.80 -0.18
CA ARG A 100 4.33 -17.42 0.34
C ARG A 100 4.78 -16.77 1.64
N PRO A 101 5.26 -17.56 2.61
CA PRO A 101 5.84 -17.02 3.83
C PRO A 101 7.15 -16.27 3.53
N LEU A 102 7.47 -15.30 4.39
CA LEU A 102 8.80 -14.71 4.39
C LEU A 102 9.85 -15.74 4.78
N THR A 103 11.01 -15.67 4.13
CA THR A 103 12.16 -16.52 4.44
C THR A 103 13.37 -15.65 4.75
N ALA A 104 14.08 -15.97 5.82
CA ALA A 104 15.37 -15.34 6.10
C ALA A 104 16.36 -15.63 4.95
N PRO A 105 17.24 -14.68 4.60
CA PRO A 105 18.30 -14.95 3.66
C PRO A 105 19.18 -16.09 4.20
N ARG A 106 19.55 -17.03 3.32
CA ARG A 106 20.50 -18.08 3.69
C ARG A 106 21.81 -17.40 4.12
N GLN A 107 22.25 -17.67 5.34
CA GLN A 107 23.61 -17.35 5.74
C GLN A 107 24.52 -18.24 4.89
N GLU A 108 25.22 -17.67 3.91
CA GLU A 108 26.34 -18.39 3.30
C GLU A 108 27.40 -18.55 4.39
N GLU A 109 27.71 -19.80 4.76
CA GLU A 109 28.84 -20.09 5.65
C GLU A 109 30.09 -19.49 5.00
N ALA A 110 30.67 -18.48 5.65
CA ALA A 110 31.95 -17.93 5.22
C ALA A 110 33.00 -19.06 5.25
N PRO A 111 33.84 -19.18 4.22
CA PRO A 111 34.83 -20.26 4.10
C PRO A 111 35.88 -20.26 5.21
#